data_AF-A0A436QMA3-F1
#
_entry.id   AF-A0A436QMA3-F1
#
_cell.length_a   1.000
_cell.length_b   1.000
_cell.length_c   1.000
_cell.angle_alpha   90.00
_cell.angle_beta   90.00
_cell.angle_gamma   90.00
#
_symmetry.space_group_name_H-M   'P 1'
#
loop_
_entity.id
_entity.type
_entity.pdbx_description
1 polymer ?
#
loop_
_entity_poly.entity_id
_entity_poly.type
_entity_poly.pdbx_seq_one_letter_code
_entity_poly.pdbx_strand_id
1 'polypeptide(L)'
;LQHQHWLGPLLVAALLREHGKVVSHLFCLNAGLRIVPRERRKSPVRTNRLVAVLDAFAEAAAAGLKELDRLAMAKGQMERRLRNRRKNSSLPALIELVLARPVVSAGLIASELKISQRAALGLVAELGIREVTGRGRYRAWGIL
;
A
#
# COMPACT_ATOMS: atom_id res chain seq x y z
N LEU A 1 9.67 -15.38 -23.28
CA LEU A 1 9.72 -13.99 -22.74
C LEU A 1 8.92 -12.97 -23.57
N GLN A 2 8.84 -13.07 -24.90
CA GLN A 2 8.22 -12.05 -25.77
C GLN A 2 6.67 -11.90 -25.65
N HIS A 3 5.96 -12.82 -25.00
CA HIS A 3 4.48 -12.81 -24.92
C HIS A 3 3.92 -12.52 -23.52
N GLN A 4 4.75 -12.08 -22.57
CA GLN A 4 4.33 -11.79 -21.20
C GLN A 4 4.10 -10.29 -21.02
N HIS A 5 2.87 -9.84 -21.28
CA HIS A 5 2.48 -8.42 -21.16
C HIS A 5 2.68 -7.85 -19.74
N TRP A 6 2.70 -8.70 -18.71
CA TRP A 6 2.95 -8.32 -17.32
C TRP A 6 4.44 -8.09 -17.00
N LEU A 7 5.36 -8.63 -17.81
CA LEU A 7 6.79 -8.58 -17.52
C LEU A 7 7.38 -7.17 -17.76
N GLY A 8 6.90 -6.46 -18.79
CA GLY A 8 7.39 -5.12 -19.14
C GLY A 8 7.38 -4.14 -17.96
N PRO A 9 6.24 -3.92 -17.29
CA PRO A 9 6.18 -3.04 -16.11
C PRO A 9 7.12 -3.44 -14.97
N LEU A 10 7.34 -4.75 -14.74
CA LEU A 10 8.27 -5.24 -13.71
C LEU A 10 9.73 -4.95 -14.07
N LEU A 11 10.10 -5.12 -15.35
CA LEU A 11 11.43 -4.78 -15.84
C LEU A 11 11.70 -3.28 -15.73
N VAL A 12 10.70 -2.43 -16.00
CA VAL A 12 10.82 -0.99 -15.79
C VAL A 12 11.12 -0.66 -14.32
N ALA A 13 10.39 -1.27 -13.39
CA ALA A 13 10.64 -1.07 -11.96
C ALA A 13 12.06 -1.50 -11.56
N ALA A 14 12.52 -2.64 -12.07
CA ALA A 14 13.87 -3.13 -11.83
C ALA A 14 14.94 -2.19 -12.40
N LEU A 15 14.78 -1.73 -13.65
CA LEU A 15 15.70 -0.80 -14.30
C LEU A 15 15.80 0.54 -13.56
N LEU A 16 14.67 1.10 -13.12
CA LEU A 16 14.68 2.33 -12.33
C LEU A 16 15.44 2.16 -11.01
N ARG A 17 15.35 0.98 -10.39
CA ARG A 17 16.06 0.67 -9.15
C ARG A 17 17.55 0.49 -9.39
N GLU A 18 17.92 -0.25 -10.42
CA GLU A 18 19.31 -0.47 -10.83
C GLU A 18 20.01 0.86 -11.17
N HIS A 19 19.33 1.78 -11.85
CA HIS A 19 19.86 3.10 -12.20
C HIS A 19 19.76 4.14 -11.07
N GLY A 20 19.38 3.71 -9.85
CA GLY A 20 19.30 4.58 -8.68
C GLY A 20 18.21 5.66 -8.74
N LYS A 21 17.24 5.57 -9.66
CA LYS A 21 16.13 6.53 -9.78
C LYS A 21 15.06 6.31 -8.72
N VAL A 22 14.80 5.06 -8.37
CA VAL A 22 13.87 4.68 -7.28
C VAL A 22 14.50 3.53 -6.47
N VAL A 23 15.14 3.87 -5.36
CA VAL A 23 15.87 2.86 -4.54
C VAL A 23 15.03 2.25 -3.43
N SER A 24 14.01 2.98 -2.95
CA SER A 24 13.24 2.64 -1.75
C SER A 24 12.17 1.57 -1.97
N HIS A 25 11.66 1.41 -3.19
CA HIS A 25 10.55 0.50 -3.50
C HIS A 25 10.55 0.08 -4.98
N LEU A 26 9.69 -0.87 -5.33
CA LEU A 26 9.41 -1.21 -6.73
C LEU A 26 8.38 -0.22 -7.29
N PHE A 27 8.80 0.61 -8.23
CA PHE A 27 7.95 1.63 -8.83
C PHE A 27 6.76 1.00 -9.59
N CYS A 28 5.54 1.37 -9.23
CA CYS A 28 4.33 0.80 -9.82
C CYS A 28 3.87 1.59 -11.07
N LEU A 29 4.53 1.39 -12.21
CA LEU A 29 4.15 2.05 -13.47
C LEU A 29 2.68 1.82 -13.87
N ASN A 30 2.14 0.65 -13.54
CA ASN A 30 0.74 0.31 -13.86
C ASN A 30 -0.28 1.26 -13.20
N ALA A 31 0.04 1.87 -12.06
CA ALA A 31 -0.83 2.85 -11.42
C ALA A 31 -1.09 4.05 -12.34
N GLY A 32 -0.05 4.58 -12.98
CA GLY A 32 -0.16 5.69 -13.93
C GLY A 32 -0.65 5.26 -15.32
N LEU A 33 -0.25 4.07 -15.81
CA LEU A 33 -0.75 3.57 -17.10
C LEU A 33 -2.27 3.36 -17.12
N ARG A 34 -2.89 3.13 -15.96
CA ARG A 34 -4.34 3.04 -15.80
C ARG A 34 -5.03 4.41 -15.92
N ILE A 35 -4.34 5.49 -15.58
CA ILE A 35 -4.85 6.86 -15.65
C ILE A 35 -4.72 7.40 -17.09
N VAL A 36 -3.61 7.10 -17.77
CA VAL A 36 -3.38 7.57 -19.14
C VAL A 36 -4.27 6.86 -20.18
N PRO A 37 -5.00 7.60 -21.04
CA PRO A 37 -5.88 7.03 -22.05
C PRO A 37 -5.20 5.99 -22.95
N ARG A 38 -5.94 4.92 -23.27
CA ARG A 38 -5.41 3.79 -24.06
C ARG A 38 -5.02 4.23 -25.47
N GLU A 39 -5.76 5.16 -26.06
CA GLU A 39 -5.60 5.69 -27.42
C GLU A 39 -4.23 6.38 -27.55
N ARG A 40 -3.81 7.12 -26.52
CA ARG A 40 -2.49 7.75 -26.47
C ARG A 40 -1.38 6.70 -26.35
N ARG A 41 -1.56 5.73 -25.45
CA ARG A 41 -0.59 4.62 -25.23
C ARG A 41 -0.44 3.71 -26.46
N LYS A 42 -1.48 3.56 -27.27
CA LYS A 42 -1.50 2.75 -28.49
C LYS A 42 -1.50 3.56 -29.78
N SER A 43 -1.18 4.85 -29.71
CA SER A 43 -1.15 5.73 -30.89
C SER A 43 -0.23 5.15 -31.97
N PRO A 44 -0.57 5.23 -33.27
CA PRO A 44 0.35 4.80 -34.34
C PRO A 44 1.61 5.67 -34.37
N VAL A 45 1.52 6.92 -33.92
CA VAL A 45 2.63 7.87 -33.84
C VAL A 45 3.52 7.55 -32.62
N ARG A 46 4.81 7.27 -32.89
CA ARG A 46 5.78 6.90 -31.84
C ARG A 46 5.92 7.97 -30.75
N THR A 47 6.03 9.24 -31.13
CA THR A 47 6.19 10.36 -30.19
C THR A 47 5.01 10.42 -29.20
N ASN A 48 3.78 10.26 -29.69
CA ASN A 48 2.59 10.25 -28.84
C ASN A 48 2.62 9.11 -27.82
N ARG A 49 3.09 7.91 -28.22
CA ARG A 49 3.27 6.79 -27.29
C ARG A 49 4.34 7.07 -26.23
N LEU A 50 5.46 7.68 -26.62
CA LEU A 50 6.54 8.03 -25.69
C LEU A 50 6.07 9.05 -24.65
N VAL A 51 5.40 10.11 -25.10
CA VAL A 51 4.81 11.12 -24.20
C VAL A 51 3.79 10.46 -23.26
N ALA A 52 2.93 9.57 -23.76
CA ALA A 52 1.96 8.86 -22.92
C ALA A 52 2.62 7.98 -21.83
N VAL A 53 3.80 7.41 -22.11
CA VAL A 53 4.56 6.65 -21.11
C VAL A 53 5.19 7.57 -20.07
N LEU A 54 5.74 8.72 -20.47
CA LEU A 54 6.27 9.73 -19.55
C LEU A 54 5.17 10.29 -18.63
N ASP A 55 4.00 10.59 -19.19
CA ASP A 55 2.82 10.99 -18.40
C ASP A 55 2.45 9.88 -17.39
N ALA A 56 2.51 8.61 -17.79
CA ALA A 56 2.24 7.50 -16.87
C ALA A 56 3.26 7.40 -15.73
N PHE A 57 4.54 7.75 -15.95
CA PHE A 57 5.50 7.85 -14.85
C PHE A 57 5.12 8.99 -13.89
N ALA A 58 4.76 10.16 -14.40
CA ALA A 58 4.35 11.29 -13.58
C ALA A 58 3.10 10.95 -12.75
N GLU A 59 2.08 10.36 -13.37
CA GLU A 59 0.84 9.95 -12.70
C GLU A 59 1.07 8.85 -11.66
N ALA A 60 1.93 7.87 -11.95
CA ALA A 60 2.28 6.83 -10.98
C ALA A 60 3.03 7.41 -9.76
N ALA A 61 3.94 8.35 -9.97
CA ALA A 61 4.65 9.05 -8.89
C ALA A 61 3.68 9.89 -8.04
N ALA A 62 2.79 10.65 -8.67
CA ALA A 62 1.78 11.45 -7.99
C ALA A 62 0.81 10.58 -7.18
N ALA A 63 0.38 9.44 -7.72
CA ALA A 63 -0.46 8.48 -7.01
C ALA A 63 0.27 7.87 -5.79
N GLY A 64 1.55 7.55 -5.92
CA GLY A 64 2.37 7.06 -4.81
C GLY A 64 2.52 8.08 -3.68
N LEU A 65 2.77 9.35 -4.01
CA LEU A 65 2.85 10.43 -3.01
C LEU A 65 1.53 10.61 -2.26
N LYS A 66 0.40 10.61 -2.98
CA LYS A 66 -0.94 10.69 -2.35
C LYS A 66 -1.20 9.53 -1.38
N GLU A 67 -0.76 8.32 -1.73
CA GLU A 67 -0.90 7.16 -0.84
C GLU A 67 -0.01 7.29 0.39
N LEU A 68 1.23 7.77 0.24
CA LEU A 68 2.12 8.03 1.38
C LEU A 68 1.53 9.08 2.33
N ASP A 69 0.99 10.18 1.81
CA ASP A 69 0.34 11.21 2.62
C ASP A 69 -0.88 10.66 3.38
N ARG A 70 -1.70 9.85 2.70
CA ARG A 70 -2.85 9.16 3.31
C ARG A 70 -2.41 8.22 4.44
N LEU A 71 -1.37 7.41 4.22
CA LEU A 71 -0.84 6.49 5.23
C LEU A 71 -0.19 7.23 6.40
N ALA A 72 0.55 8.31 6.15
CA ALA A 72 1.12 9.16 7.19
C ALA A 72 0.04 9.81 8.06
N MET A 73 -1.04 10.30 7.43
CA MET A 73 -2.19 10.85 8.15
C MET A 73 -2.88 9.78 9.02
N ALA A 74 -3.11 8.58 8.47
CA ALA A 74 -3.69 7.47 9.21
C ALA A 74 -2.82 7.06 10.41
N LYS A 75 -1.49 6.99 10.23
CA LYS A 75 -0.53 6.74 11.32
C LYS A 75 -0.69 7.77 12.43
N GLY A 76 -0.66 9.06 12.09
CA GLY A 76 -0.81 10.13 13.08
C GLY A 76 -2.14 10.09 13.84
N GLN A 77 -3.24 9.72 13.17
CA GLN A 77 -4.54 9.53 13.83
C GLN A 77 -4.54 8.35 14.81
N MET A 78 -3.92 7.23 14.43
CA MET A 78 -3.77 6.06 15.29
C MET A 78 -2.87 6.34 16.50
N GLU A 79 -1.75 7.02 16.31
CA GLU A 79 -0.80 7.36 17.37
C GLU A 79 -1.39 8.27 18.46
N ARG A 80 -2.40 9.09 18.14
CA ARG A 80 -3.13 9.88 19.14
C ARG A 80 -3.77 9.00 20.22
N ARG A 81 -4.13 7.75 19.91
CA ARG A 81 -4.71 6.79 20.86
C ARG A 81 -3.66 6.21 21.82
N LEU A 82 -2.36 6.44 21.59
CA LEU A 82 -1.27 6.00 22.46
C LEU A 82 -1.03 6.91 23.68
N ARG A 83 -1.48 8.17 23.64
CA ARG A 83 -1.09 9.21 24.62
C ARG A 83 -1.39 8.88 26.10
N ASN A 84 -2.40 8.05 26.37
CA ASN A 84 -2.81 7.67 27.73
C ASN A 84 -2.54 6.19 28.03
N ARG A 85 -1.59 5.55 27.33
CA ARG A 85 -1.39 4.09 27.40
C ARG A 85 -0.20 3.68 28.25
N ARG A 86 -0.34 2.48 28.81
CA ARG A 86 0.71 1.82 29.58
C ARG A 86 1.89 1.52 28.67
N LYS A 87 3.11 1.64 29.21
CA LYS A 87 4.37 1.38 28.48
C LYS A 87 4.46 -0.03 27.87
N ASN A 88 3.70 -1.01 28.38
CA ASN A 88 3.72 -2.41 27.94
C ASN A 88 2.60 -2.80 26.95
N SER A 89 1.89 -1.83 26.36
CA SER A 89 0.86 -2.12 25.36
C SER A 89 1.45 -2.58 24.02
N SER A 90 0.86 -3.59 23.38
CA SER A 90 1.19 -4.00 22.00
C SER A 90 0.54 -3.11 20.93
N LEU A 91 -0.18 -2.06 21.32
CA LEU A 91 -0.89 -1.16 20.40
C LEU A 91 0.06 -0.40 19.42
N PRO A 92 1.24 0.11 19.83
CA PRO A 92 2.20 0.67 18.88
C PRO A 92 2.66 -0.36 17.84
N ALA A 93 2.87 -1.61 18.25
CA ALA A 93 3.26 -2.67 17.34
C ALA A 93 2.13 -3.05 16.36
N LEU A 94 0.87 -2.96 16.80
CA LEU A 94 -0.28 -3.11 15.90
C LEU A 94 -0.33 -2.00 14.83
N ILE A 95 -0.03 -0.75 15.20
CA ILE A 95 0.01 0.37 14.24
C ILE A 95 1.03 0.09 13.13
N GLU A 96 2.26 -0.29 13.51
CA GLU A 96 3.29 -0.63 12.53
C GLU A 96 2.90 -1.84 11.67
N LEU A 97 2.29 -2.87 12.27
CA LEU A 97 1.83 -4.05 11.53
C LEU A 97 0.78 -3.71 10.47
N VAL A 98 -0.19 -2.85 10.81
CA VAL A 98 -1.26 -2.45 9.87
C VAL A 98 -0.71 -1.52 8.77
N LEU A 99 0.28 -0.67 9.07
CA LEU A 99 0.95 0.13 8.04
C LEU A 99 1.79 -0.73 7.09
N ALA A 100 2.44 -1.77 7.62
CA ALA A 100 3.24 -2.70 6.82
C ALA A 100 2.39 -3.64 5.97
N ARG A 101 1.16 -3.97 6.40
CA ARG A 101 0.28 -4.93 5.73
C ARG A 101 -1.11 -4.34 5.53
N PRO A 102 -1.55 -4.12 4.28
CA PRO A 102 -2.79 -3.39 3.97
C PRO A 102 -4.05 -4.07 4.53
N VAL A 103 -3.99 -5.37 4.81
CA VAL A 103 -5.06 -6.16 5.40
C VAL A 103 -4.48 -7.13 6.43
N VAL A 104 -5.01 -7.08 7.65
CA VAL A 104 -4.61 -7.95 8.77
C VAL A 104 -5.79 -8.73 9.32
N SER A 105 -5.59 -9.98 9.71
CA SER A 105 -6.58 -10.81 10.41
C SER A 105 -6.26 -10.91 11.90
N ALA A 106 -7.23 -11.32 12.71
CA ALA A 106 -7.02 -11.48 14.16
C ALA A 106 -5.96 -12.55 14.47
N GLY A 107 -5.91 -13.62 13.67
CA GLY A 107 -4.89 -14.65 13.77
C GLY A 107 -3.49 -14.13 13.43
N LEU A 108 -3.38 -13.32 12.38
CA LEU A 108 -2.11 -12.70 11.99
C LEU A 108 -1.60 -11.74 13.07
N ILE A 109 -2.48 -10.89 13.61
CA ILE A 109 -2.11 -9.98 14.70
C ILE A 109 -1.65 -10.76 15.93
N ALA A 110 -2.39 -11.81 16.30
CA ALA A 110 -2.05 -12.66 17.43
C ALA A 110 -0.67 -13.32 17.27
N SER A 111 -0.37 -13.86 16.08
CA SER A 111 0.93 -14.49 15.81
C SER A 111 2.08 -13.49 15.81
N GLU A 112 1.92 -12.35 15.13
CA GLU A 112 3.00 -11.35 14.97
C GLU A 112 3.28 -10.61 16.30
N LEU A 113 2.24 -10.31 17.08
CA LEU A 113 2.38 -9.62 18.37
C LEU A 113 2.53 -10.56 19.56
N LYS A 114 2.51 -11.88 19.34
CA LYS A 114 2.60 -12.93 20.38
C LYS A 114 1.56 -12.75 21.50
N ILE A 115 0.32 -12.47 21.11
CA ILE A 115 -0.82 -12.29 22.03
C ILE A 115 -1.95 -13.26 21.66
N SER A 116 -2.96 -13.40 22.53
CA SER A 116 -4.15 -14.18 22.19
C SER A 116 -4.98 -13.49 21.11
N GLN A 117 -5.74 -14.26 20.31
CA GLN A 117 -6.67 -13.68 19.33
C GLN A 117 -7.73 -12.77 19.99
N ARG A 118 -8.15 -13.07 21.21
CA ARG A 118 -9.06 -12.21 21.99
C ARG A 118 -8.42 -10.86 22.31
N ALA A 119 -7.16 -10.85 22.73
CA ALA A 119 -6.41 -9.62 22.96
C ALA A 119 -6.23 -8.82 21.67
N ALA A 120 -5.90 -9.48 20.56
CA ALA A 120 -5.80 -8.86 19.24
C ALA A 120 -7.11 -8.14 18.84
N LEU A 121 -8.27 -8.80 19.00
CA LEU A 121 -9.58 -8.18 18.73
C LEU A 121 -9.85 -6.96 19.63
N GLY A 122 -9.41 -7.00 20.88
CA GLY A 122 -9.47 -5.85 21.78
C GLY A 122 -8.65 -4.67 21.27
N LEU A 123 -7.40 -4.91 20.86
CA LEU A 123 -6.53 -3.88 20.30
C LEU A 123 -7.08 -3.31 18.99
N VAL A 124 -7.68 -4.14 18.14
CA VAL A 124 -8.32 -3.72 16.88
C VAL A 124 -9.49 -2.76 17.14
N ALA A 125 -10.37 -3.12 18.08
CA ALA A 125 -11.50 -2.28 18.47
C ALA A 125 -11.02 -0.95 19.07
N GLU A 126 -9.97 -1.02 19.89
CA GLU A 126 -9.34 0.14 20.50
C GLU A 126 -8.67 1.06 19.48
N LEU A 127 -8.02 0.51 18.46
CA LEU A 127 -7.38 1.27 17.39
C LEU A 127 -8.41 1.85 16.41
N GLY A 128 -9.60 1.26 16.33
CA GLY A 128 -10.70 1.72 15.49
C GLY A 128 -10.44 1.53 14.00
N ILE A 129 -9.60 0.57 13.64
CA ILE A 129 -9.37 0.20 12.25
C ILE A 129 -10.62 -0.49 11.66
N ARG A 130 -10.89 -0.25 10.38
CA ARG A 130 -12.15 -0.63 9.76
C ARG A 130 -12.11 -2.08 9.27
N GLU A 131 -13.20 -2.81 9.49
CA GLU A 131 -13.38 -4.13 8.90
C GLU A 131 -13.55 -4.01 7.38
N VAL A 132 -12.75 -4.76 6.62
CA VAL A 132 -12.76 -4.79 5.14
C VAL A 132 -13.72 -5.85 4.62
N THR A 133 -13.93 -6.94 5.39
CA THR A 133 -14.64 -8.14 4.93
C THR A 133 -16.17 -8.06 4.95
N GLY A 134 -16.76 -7.31 5.89
CA GLY A 134 -18.21 -7.15 6.02
C GLY A 134 -19.02 -8.44 6.28
N ARG A 135 -18.36 -9.52 6.72
CA ARG A 135 -18.93 -10.90 6.73
C ARG A 135 -19.13 -11.49 8.13
N GLY A 136 -18.76 -10.78 9.20
CA GLY A 136 -18.92 -11.21 10.59
C GLY A 136 -17.97 -12.32 11.05
N ARG A 137 -17.64 -13.30 10.19
CA ARG A 137 -16.62 -14.35 10.41
C ARG A 137 -15.42 -14.14 9.48
N TYR A 138 -14.25 -14.67 9.89
CA TYR A 138 -12.97 -14.51 9.18
C TYR A 138 -12.64 -13.05 8.86
N ARG A 139 -12.85 -12.18 9.86
CA ARG A 139 -12.72 -10.74 9.73
C ARG A 139 -11.28 -10.33 9.46
N ALA A 140 -11.14 -9.32 8.62
CA ALA A 140 -9.89 -8.65 8.38
C ALA A 140 -10.07 -7.13 8.40
N TRP A 141 -9.02 -6.42 8.81
CA TRP A 141 -9.03 -4.98 9.03
C TRP A 141 -7.91 -4.30 8.27
N GLY A 142 -8.09 -3.03 7.94
CA GLY A 142 -7.10 -2.23 7.23
C GLY A 142 -7.33 -0.72 7.37
N ILE A 143 -6.42 0.06 6.78
CA ILE A 143 -6.50 1.52 6.69
C ILE A 143 -7.33 1.87 5.44
N LEU A 144 -8.60 2.20 5.64
CA LEU A 144 -9.54 2.60 4.58
C LEU A 144 -9.75 4.11 4.54
#